data_AF-A0A356J4V0-F1
#
_entry.id   AF-A0A356J4V0-F1
#
_cell.length_a   1.000
_cell.length_b   1.000
_cell.length_c   1.000
_cell.angle_alpha   90.00
_cell.angle_beta   90.00
_cell.angle_gamma   90.00
#
_symmetry.space_group_name_H-M   'P 1'
#
loop_
_entity.id
_entity.type
_entity.pdbx_description
1 polymer ?
#
loop_
_entity_poly.entity_id
_entity_poly.type
_entity_poly.pdbx_seq_one_letter_code
_entity_poly.pdbx_strand_id
1 'polypeptide(L)'
;MLRFALFVLFGSVFAGCASIQPYYTPNPDIAANEVEDYEGPLDAELVAGTNIAQRIARREAADYAFIGSAAFTGAADEDWTSAMVRLGRTLKTEKIDYFTWYAGTDTATGMTSVPVMRTSFGTVWGPDGPRTVPVTMLDTDWLPYSYTVPRYEYRVLYYKKRKEPLPMGIRYEWPGEELGRRIGTRKALEITLVVPGRTGWKNDLFDGDVILAVNGRTPTKELMRQFCRAPAGGKLKIWRDGQIVEKTISADPSEGK
;
A
#
# COMPACT_ATOMS: atom_id res chain seq x y z
N MET A 1 -14.13 -34.20 51.32
CA MET A 1 -14.26 -32.74 51.14
C MET A 1 -12.87 -32.15 50.92
N LEU A 2 -12.47 -31.91 49.66
CA LEU A 2 -11.51 -30.88 49.26
C LEU A 2 -11.46 -30.89 47.73
N ARG A 3 -12.07 -29.90 47.07
CA ARG A 3 -11.96 -29.69 45.62
C ARG A 3 -10.94 -28.58 45.40
N PHE A 4 -9.79 -28.91 44.83
CA PHE A 4 -8.80 -27.95 44.34
C PHE A 4 -9.36 -27.31 43.07
N ALA A 5 -9.78 -26.04 43.16
CA ALA A 5 -10.09 -25.22 42.00
C ALA A 5 -8.79 -24.60 41.49
N LEU A 6 -8.25 -25.18 40.41
CA LEU A 6 -7.09 -24.66 39.68
C LEU A 6 -7.56 -23.41 38.90
N PHE A 7 -7.27 -22.23 39.46
CA PHE A 7 -7.43 -20.94 38.78
C PHE A 7 -6.36 -20.85 37.68
N VAL A 8 -6.71 -21.24 36.45
CA VAL A 8 -5.89 -20.96 35.27
C VAL A 8 -6.01 -19.46 35.01
N LEU A 9 -4.98 -18.73 35.43
CA LEU A 9 -4.76 -17.33 35.13
C LEU A 9 -4.79 -17.18 33.60
N PHE A 10 -5.88 -16.61 33.08
CA PHE A 10 -6.00 -16.20 31.69
C PHE A 10 -5.10 -14.97 31.50
N GLY A 11 -3.80 -15.24 31.35
CA GLY A 11 -2.81 -14.26 30.92
C GLY A 11 -3.11 -13.91 29.47
N SER A 12 -4.04 -12.98 29.27
CA SER A 12 -4.26 -12.31 28.00
C SER A 12 -3.00 -11.51 27.68
N VAL A 13 -2.04 -12.19 27.07
CA VAL A 13 -0.98 -11.55 26.29
C VAL A 13 -1.73 -10.77 25.20
N PHE A 14 -2.00 -9.49 25.47
CA PHE A 14 -2.32 -8.52 24.44
C PHE A 14 -1.06 -8.33 23.59
N ALA A 15 -0.70 -9.36 22.82
CA ALA A 15 -0.01 -9.15 21.58
C ALA A 15 -1.03 -8.40 20.72
N GLY A 16 -1.00 -7.06 20.83
CA GLY A 16 -1.66 -6.15 19.91
C GLY A 16 -1.09 -6.43 18.54
N CYS A 17 -1.61 -7.46 17.90
CA CYS A 17 -1.17 -7.90 16.60
C CYS A 17 -1.70 -6.85 15.64
N ALA A 18 -0.88 -5.82 15.38
CA ALA A 18 -1.24 -4.74 14.49
C ALA A 18 -1.73 -5.36 13.17
N SER A 19 -3.04 -5.21 12.92
CA SER A 19 -3.69 -5.74 11.73
C SER A 19 -3.96 -4.57 10.80
N ILE A 20 -3.33 -4.61 9.64
CA ILE A 20 -3.52 -3.59 8.61
C ILE A 20 -4.65 -3.94 7.63
N GLN A 21 -5.31 -5.09 7.81
CA GLN A 21 -6.41 -5.58 6.98
C GLN A 21 -7.54 -4.55 6.79
N PRO A 22 -7.98 -3.79 7.83
CA PRO A 22 -9.06 -2.82 7.67
C PRO A 22 -8.69 -1.64 6.74
N TYR A 23 -7.40 -1.39 6.53
CA TYR A 23 -6.91 -0.31 5.67
C TYR A 23 -6.68 -0.74 4.23
N TYR A 24 -6.87 -2.02 3.92
CA TYR A 24 -6.66 -2.54 2.58
C TYR A 24 -7.80 -2.13 1.64
N THR A 25 -7.41 -1.54 0.50
CA THR A 25 -8.28 -1.18 -0.60
C THR A 25 -7.86 -1.97 -1.84
N PRO A 26 -8.70 -2.90 -2.35
CA PRO A 26 -8.39 -3.64 -3.56
C PRO A 26 -8.39 -2.73 -4.79
N ASN A 27 -7.56 -3.06 -5.78
CA ASN A 27 -7.60 -2.41 -7.08
C ASN A 27 -8.79 -2.96 -7.89
N PRO A 28 -9.81 -2.14 -8.23
CA PRO A 28 -10.97 -2.60 -8.99
C PRO A 28 -10.66 -2.99 -10.43
N ASP A 29 -9.51 -2.55 -10.98
CA ASP A 29 -9.18 -2.74 -12.39
C ASP A 29 -8.52 -4.10 -12.68
N ILE A 30 -8.13 -4.86 -11.66
CA ILE A 30 -7.52 -6.18 -11.82
C ILE A 30 -8.55 -7.27 -11.52
N ALA A 31 -8.90 -8.03 -12.55
CA ALA A 31 -9.75 -9.20 -12.37
C ALA A 31 -8.96 -10.36 -11.73
N ALA A 32 -9.60 -11.09 -10.81
CA ALA A 32 -8.96 -12.17 -10.04
C ALA A 32 -8.38 -13.30 -10.93
N ASN A 33 -8.90 -13.47 -12.14
CA ASN A 33 -8.41 -14.45 -13.10
C ASN A 33 -7.14 -14.03 -13.84
N GLU A 34 -6.73 -12.76 -13.81
CA GLU A 34 -5.56 -12.23 -14.54
C GLU A 34 -4.23 -12.45 -13.82
N VAL A 35 -4.28 -12.83 -12.55
CA VAL A 35 -3.12 -12.90 -11.66
C VAL A 35 -2.92 -14.30 -11.09
N GLU A 36 -1.67 -14.65 -10.81
CA GLU A 36 -1.31 -15.91 -10.14
C GLU A 36 -1.26 -15.69 -8.63
N ASP A 37 -1.86 -16.64 -7.92
CA ASP A 37 -1.66 -16.76 -6.48
C ASP A 37 -0.23 -17.21 -6.21
N TYR A 38 0.49 -16.43 -5.41
CA TYR A 38 1.85 -16.74 -5.00
C TYR A 38 1.88 -17.33 -3.59
N GLU A 39 2.54 -18.49 -3.44
CA GLU A 39 2.66 -19.22 -2.16
C GLU A 39 4.11 -19.31 -1.66
N GLY A 40 5.04 -18.59 -2.28
CA GLY A 40 6.47 -18.57 -1.93
C GLY A 40 6.85 -17.51 -0.87
N PRO A 41 8.17 -17.36 -0.59
CA PRO A 41 8.66 -16.35 0.33
C PRO A 41 8.39 -14.93 -0.22
N LEU A 42 7.73 -14.12 0.60
CA LEU A 42 7.44 -12.73 0.27
C LEU A 42 8.66 -11.84 0.45
N ASP A 43 8.89 -11.01 -0.55
CA ASP A 43 9.90 -9.97 -0.52
C ASP A 43 9.20 -8.61 -0.34
N ALA A 44 9.39 -8.02 0.84
CA ALA A 44 8.88 -6.69 1.16
C ALA A 44 10.03 -5.69 1.06
N GLU A 45 9.94 -4.82 0.06
CA GLU A 45 10.96 -3.83 -0.24
C GLU A 45 10.52 -2.47 0.31
N LEU A 46 11.34 -1.89 1.19
CA LEU A 46 11.23 -0.48 1.53
C LEU A 46 11.66 0.33 0.31
N VAL A 47 10.72 1.09 -0.26
CA VAL A 47 11.02 1.92 -1.42
C VAL A 47 11.23 3.35 -0.94
N ALA A 48 12.48 3.80 -0.97
CA ALA A 48 12.81 5.20 -0.74
C ALA A 48 12.29 6.06 -1.91
N GLY A 49 11.41 7.03 -1.63
CA GLY A 49 10.92 7.99 -2.62
C GLY A 49 9.45 8.37 -2.43
N THR A 50 8.97 9.33 -3.24
CA THR A 50 7.58 9.84 -3.21
C THR A 50 6.76 9.47 -4.44
N ASN A 51 7.38 8.90 -5.48
CA ASN A 51 6.71 8.68 -6.76
C ASN A 51 6.10 7.26 -6.85
N ILE A 52 4.95 7.09 -6.19
CA ILE A 52 4.14 5.85 -6.20
C ILE A 52 3.79 5.43 -7.63
N ALA A 53 3.39 6.38 -8.48
CA ALA A 53 2.96 6.10 -9.85
C ALA A 53 4.10 5.48 -10.68
N GLN A 54 5.30 6.04 -10.59
CA GLN A 54 6.48 5.49 -11.27
C GLN A 54 6.83 4.09 -10.76
N ARG A 55 6.63 3.83 -9.46
CA ARG A 55 6.90 2.52 -8.88
C ARG A 55 5.92 1.47 -9.39
N ILE A 56 4.62 1.80 -9.44
CA ILE A 56 3.59 0.93 -10.04
C ILE A 56 3.96 0.63 -11.49
N ALA A 57 4.23 1.66 -12.30
CA ALA A 57 4.60 1.50 -13.70
C ALA A 57 5.83 0.59 -13.89
N ARG A 58 6.85 0.72 -13.02
CA ARG A 58 8.03 -0.15 -13.04
C ARG A 58 7.69 -1.61 -12.73
N ARG A 59 6.81 -1.87 -11.76
CA ARG A 59 6.37 -3.24 -11.42
C ARG A 59 5.52 -3.83 -12.54
N GLU A 60 4.64 -3.04 -13.13
CA GLU A 60 3.83 -3.45 -14.28
C GLU A 60 4.67 -3.75 -15.52
N ALA A 61 5.74 -2.98 -15.76
CA ALA A 61 6.72 -3.29 -16.80
C ALA A 61 7.50 -4.60 -16.55
N ALA A 62 7.52 -5.09 -15.31
CA ALA A 62 8.09 -6.39 -14.96
C ALA A 62 7.01 -7.50 -14.88
N ASP A 63 5.87 -7.32 -15.54
CA ASP A 63 4.73 -8.25 -15.59
C ASP A 63 4.05 -8.51 -14.23
N TYR A 64 4.19 -7.59 -13.27
CA TYR A 64 3.45 -7.63 -12.00
C TYR A 64 2.19 -6.76 -12.08
N ALA A 65 1.04 -7.31 -11.71
CA ALA A 65 -0.20 -6.57 -11.55
C ALA A 65 -0.30 -5.96 -10.14
N PHE A 66 -0.66 -4.68 -10.06
CA PHE A 66 -1.00 -4.00 -8.82
C PHE A 66 -2.40 -4.42 -8.35
N ILE A 67 -2.50 -5.22 -7.28
CA ILE A 67 -3.77 -5.81 -6.84
C ILE A 67 -4.52 -4.96 -5.81
N GLY A 68 -3.85 -3.98 -5.20
CA GLY A 68 -4.42 -3.13 -4.18
C GLY A 68 -3.37 -2.49 -3.28
N SER A 69 -3.82 -1.62 -2.40
CA SER A 69 -2.97 -0.87 -1.48
C SER A 69 -3.53 -0.81 -0.07
N ALA A 70 -2.69 -0.51 0.90
CA ALA A 70 -3.11 -0.13 2.24
C ALA A 70 -2.46 1.21 2.63
N ALA A 71 -3.20 2.06 3.32
CA ALA A 71 -2.71 3.34 3.82
C ALA A 71 -3.12 3.54 5.28
N PHE A 72 -2.15 3.79 6.16
CA PHE A 72 -2.40 3.95 7.59
C PHE A 72 -1.32 4.82 8.25
N THR A 73 -1.58 5.26 9.48
CA THR A 73 -0.62 6.03 10.29
C THR A 73 -0.23 5.25 11.54
N GLY A 74 1.05 5.17 11.85
CA GLY A 74 1.56 4.41 12.99
C GLY A 74 2.83 5.01 13.59
N ALA A 75 3.25 4.50 14.75
CA ALA A 75 4.54 4.84 15.33
C ALA A 75 5.68 4.12 14.58
N ALA A 76 6.90 4.68 14.62
CA ALA A 76 8.06 4.14 13.89
C ALA A 76 8.60 2.83 14.45
N ASP A 77 8.42 2.62 15.75
CA ASP A 77 8.94 1.50 16.54
C ASP A 77 8.03 0.27 16.51
N GLU A 78 6.83 0.40 15.94
CA GLU A 78 5.96 -0.73 15.66
C GLU A 78 6.46 -1.57 14.47
N ASP A 79 6.36 -2.89 14.58
CA ASP A 79 6.75 -3.83 13.51
C ASP A 79 5.69 -3.91 12.39
N TRP A 80 5.53 -2.78 11.70
CA TRP A 80 4.63 -2.67 10.56
C TRP A 80 5.06 -3.56 9.40
N THR A 81 6.37 -3.79 9.22
CA THR A 81 6.89 -4.68 8.16
C THR A 81 6.32 -6.08 8.29
N SER A 82 6.31 -6.66 9.50
CA SER A 82 5.67 -7.96 9.72
C SER A 82 4.16 -7.92 9.47
N ALA A 83 3.47 -6.85 9.83
CA ALA A 83 2.04 -6.69 9.53
C ALA A 83 1.77 -6.63 8.02
N MET A 84 2.59 -5.90 7.27
CA MET A 84 2.55 -5.80 5.82
C MET A 84 2.77 -7.15 5.15
N VAL A 85 3.78 -7.90 5.59
CA VAL A 85 4.07 -9.26 5.10
C VAL A 85 2.94 -10.22 5.43
N ARG A 86 2.37 -10.17 6.64
CA ARG A 86 1.21 -11.02 7.01
C ARG A 86 0.03 -10.78 6.08
N LEU A 87 -0.35 -9.52 5.85
CA LEU A 87 -1.41 -9.19 4.89
C LEU A 87 -1.04 -9.67 3.48
N GLY A 88 0.20 -9.45 3.06
CA GLY A 88 0.69 -9.92 1.76
C GLY A 88 0.58 -11.43 1.58
N ARG A 89 0.77 -12.24 2.64
CA ARG A 89 0.55 -13.70 2.61
C ARG A 89 -0.92 -14.06 2.45
N THR A 90 -1.79 -13.39 3.21
CA THR A 90 -3.25 -13.58 3.08
C THR A 90 -3.73 -13.24 1.68
N LEU A 91 -3.18 -12.18 1.08
CA LEU A 91 -3.47 -11.78 -0.29
C LEU A 91 -2.74 -12.62 -1.34
N LYS A 92 -1.83 -13.52 -0.95
CA LYS A 92 -0.98 -14.33 -1.85
C LYS A 92 -0.19 -13.50 -2.86
N THR A 93 0.35 -12.38 -2.38
CA THR A 93 1.17 -11.46 -3.19
C THR A 93 2.57 -12.02 -3.39
N GLU A 94 3.30 -11.52 -4.38
CA GLU A 94 4.71 -11.88 -4.59
C GLU A 94 5.66 -10.75 -4.18
N LYS A 95 5.26 -9.50 -4.47
CA LYS A 95 6.03 -8.30 -4.14
C LYS A 95 5.20 -7.34 -3.33
N ILE A 96 5.84 -6.72 -2.34
CA ILE A 96 5.27 -5.64 -1.53
C ILE A 96 6.24 -4.46 -1.64
N ASP A 97 5.74 -3.32 -2.09
CA ASP A 97 6.48 -2.06 -2.02
C ASP A 97 5.81 -1.20 -0.95
N TYR A 98 6.58 -0.68 0.00
CA TYR A 98 6.03 0.26 0.98
C TYR A 98 6.84 1.53 1.08
N PHE A 99 6.14 2.59 1.47
CA PHE A 99 6.63 3.95 1.57
C PHE A 99 6.27 4.50 2.95
N THR A 100 7.12 5.37 3.47
CA THR A 100 6.95 5.99 4.77
C THR A 100 7.22 7.49 4.68
N TRP A 101 6.37 8.29 5.32
CA TRP A 101 6.56 9.73 5.46
C TRP A 101 6.31 10.13 6.90
N TYR A 102 7.12 11.07 7.39
CA TYR A 102 6.88 11.65 8.71
C TYR A 102 5.58 12.46 8.69
N ALA A 103 4.63 12.07 9.53
CA ALA A 103 3.29 12.65 9.62
C ALA A 103 3.14 13.59 10.83
N GLY A 104 4.26 13.94 11.49
CA GLY A 104 4.28 14.76 12.69
C GLY A 104 4.47 13.92 13.95
N THR A 105 4.10 14.49 15.08
CA THR A 105 4.38 13.93 16.39
C THR A 105 3.18 14.17 17.30
N ASP A 106 2.74 13.11 17.97
CA ASP A 106 1.72 13.22 19.01
C ASP A 106 2.39 13.26 20.38
N THR A 107 1.96 14.19 21.21
CA THR A 107 2.38 14.28 22.62
C THR A 107 1.22 13.85 23.49
N ALA A 108 1.46 12.82 24.31
CA ALA A 108 0.50 12.33 25.29
C ALA A 108 1.04 12.55 26.69
N THR A 109 0.15 12.87 27.62
CA THR A 109 0.49 13.05 29.03
C THR A 109 -0.14 11.91 29.84
N GLY A 110 0.71 11.14 30.50
CA GLY A 110 0.29 10.14 31.49
C GLY A 110 0.47 10.68 32.91
N MET A 111 -0.12 9.99 33.88
CA MET A 111 0.17 10.21 35.29
C MET A 111 0.85 8.97 35.86
N THR A 112 1.91 9.17 36.63
CA THR A 112 2.51 8.12 37.43
C THR A 112 2.25 8.41 38.90
N SER A 113 1.85 7.39 39.65
CA SER A 113 1.76 7.50 41.09
C SER A 113 3.15 7.39 41.70
N VAL A 114 3.47 8.28 42.63
CA VAL A 114 4.68 8.20 43.44
C VAL A 114 4.30 8.21 44.92
N PRO A 115 4.86 7.32 45.73
CA PRO A 115 4.65 7.36 47.17
C PRO A 115 5.35 8.59 47.75
N VAL A 116 4.60 9.42 48.49
CA VAL A 116 5.14 10.60 49.17
C VAL A 116 4.86 10.51 50.66
N MET A 117 5.90 10.66 51.48
CA MET A 117 5.77 10.69 52.93
C MET A 117 5.46 12.13 53.37
N ARG A 118 4.29 12.34 53.97
CA ARG A 118 3.92 13.63 54.57
C ARG A 118 4.01 13.51 56.09
N THR A 119 4.88 14.30 56.70
CA THR A 119 4.95 14.44 58.15
C THR A 119 4.17 15.67 58.58
N SER A 120 3.13 15.46 59.38
CA SER A 120 2.35 16.51 60.03
C SER A 120 2.60 16.49 61.53
N PHE A 121 2.38 17.61 62.20
CA PHE A 121 2.53 17.69 63.66
C PHE A 121 1.15 17.82 64.29
N GLY A 122 0.80 16.86 65.16
CA GLY A 122 -0.43 16.87 65.94
C GLY A 122 -0.14 17.15 67.41
N THR A 123 -1.09 17.78 68.12
CA THR A 123 -1.00 17.92 69.58
C THR A 123 -1.82 16.82 70.24
N VAL A 124 -1.19 16.03 71.11
CA VAL A 124 -1.85 14.98 71.89
C VAL A 124 -1.85 15.41 73.36
N TRP A 125 -3.00 15.25 74.03
CA TRP A 125 -3.15 15.56 75.45
C TRP A 125 -2.87 14.32 76.29
N GLY A 126 -1.91 14.41 77.20
CA GLY A 126 -1.57 13.37 78.16
C GLY A 126 -1.57 13.87 79.61
N PRO A 127 -1.28 13.00 80.59
CA PRO A 127 -1.25 13.34 82.01
C PRO A 127 -0.31 14.49 82.38
N ASP A 128 0.75 14.71 81.58
CA ASP A 128 1.75 15.77 81.77
C ASP A 128 1.47 17.04 80.93
N GLY A 129 0.29 17.16 80.31
CA GLY A 129 -0.07 18.27 79.43
C GLY A 129 0.06 17.96 77.92
N PRO A 130 -0.12 18.98 77.05
CA PRO A 130 -0.09 18.79 75.60
C PRO A 130 1.34 18.54 75.10
N ARG A 131 1.53 17.51 74.28
CA ARG A 131 2.80 17.26 73.57
C ARG A 131 2.56 17.25 72.07
N THR A 132 3.44 17.91 71.33
CA THR A 132 3.47 17.87 69.87
C THR A 132 4.16 16.58 69.42
N VAL A 133 3.48 15.76 68.63
CA VAL A 133 4.01 14.51 68.08
C VAL A 133 4.00 14.57 66.55
N PRO A 134 5.06 14.10 65.87
CA PRO A 134 5.05 13.94 64.42
C PRO A 134 4.18 12.73 64.06
N VAL A 135 3.24 12.93 63.15
CA VAL A 135 2.46 11.88 62.51
C VAL A 135 2.89 11.82 61.06
N THR A 136 3.52 10.72 60.68
CA THR A 136 3.95 10.48 59.31
C THR A 136 2.92 9.61 58.60
N MET A 137 2.37 10.10 57.50
CA MET A 137 1.40 9.38 56.67
C MET A 137 2.00 9.13 55.29
N LEU A 138 1.79 7.92 54.78
CA LEU A 138 2.12 7.59 53.39
C LEU A 138 0.96 8.05 52.51
N ASP A 139 1.23 9.00 51.63
CA ASP A 139 0.28 9.53 50.66
C ASP A 139 0.70 9.11 49.24
N THR A 140 -0.23 9.19 48.28
CA THR A 140 0.06 8.91 46.87
C THR A 140 -0.12 10.19 46.07
N ASP A 141 0.98 10.73 45.57
CA ASP A 141 0.95 11.88 44.67
C ASP A 141 0.94 11.43 43.21
N TRP A 142 0.28 12.18 42.34
CA TRP A 142 0.16 11.86 40.91
C TRP A 142 0.97 12.86 40.10
N LEU A 143 2.14 12.44 39.63
CA LEU A 143 3.01 13.28 38.83
C LEU A 143 2.68 13.10 37.34
N PRO A 144 2.39 14.18 36.60
CA PRO A 144 2.24 14.09 35.17
C PRO A 144 3.61 13.84 34.52
N TYR A 145 3.67 12.93 33.56
CA TYR A 145 4.81 12.78 32.65
C TYR A 145 4.29 12.87 31.22
N SER A 146 5.05 13.52 30.35
CA SER A 146 4.71 13.61 28.93
C SER A 146 5.68 12.76 28.12
N TYR A 147 5.14 12.06 27.14
CA TYR A 147 5.93 11.34 26.15
C TYR A 147 5.45 11.71 24.75
N THR A 148 6.37 11.62 23.82
CA THR A 148 6.26 12.19 22.49
C THR A 148 6.55 11.07 21.51
N VAL A 149 5.57 10.71 20.68
CA VAL A 149 5.66 9.59 19.74
C VAL A 149 5.65 10.15 18.32
N PRO A 150 6.73 9.95 17.54
CA PRO A 150 6.72 10.35 16.14
C PRO A 150 5.77 9.44 15.36
N ARG A 151 4.98 10.03 14.47
CA ARG A 151 4.01 9.32 13.63
C ARG A 151 4.46 9.35 12.19
N TYR A 152 4.20 8.24 11.51
CA TYR A 152 4.53 8.06 10.12
C TYR A 152 3.27 7.63 9.36
N GLU A 153 3.06 8.23 8.19
CA GLU A 153 2.12 7.71 7.20
C GLU A 153 2.82 6.59 6.43
N TYR A 154 2.17 5.45 6.37
CA TYR A 154 2.60 4.29 5.60
C TYR A 154 1.66 4.10 4.43
N ARG A 155 2.24 3.91 3.23
CA ARG A 155 1.49 3.42 2.06
C ARG A 155 2.15 2.17 1.56
N VAL A 156 1.34 1.15 1.32
CA VAL A 156 1.79 -0.18 0.96
C VAL A 156 1.09 -0.57 -0.32
N LEU A 157 1.85 -1.08 -1.28
CA LEU A 157 1.39 -1.53 -2.57
C LEU A 157 1.64 -3.03 -2.68
N TYR A 158 0.61 -3.76 -3.07
CA TYR A 158 0.63 -5.21 -3.17
C TYR A 158 0.59 -5.63 -4.64
N TYR A 159 1.46 -6.55 -5.01
CA TYR A 159 1.59 -7.01 -6.38
C TYR A 159 1.54 -8.54 -6.49
N LYS A 160 0.89 -9.02 -7.55
CA LYS A 160 0.93 -10.42 -7.99
C LYS A 160 1.53 -10.49 -9.38
N LYS A 161 2.19 -11.59 -9.70
CA LYS A 161 2.61 -11.85 -11.07
C LYS A 161 1.39 -12.13 -11.95
N ARG A 162 1.38 -11.60 -13.17
CA ARG A 162 0.32 -11.88 -14.14
C ARG A 162 0.48 -13.30 -14.68
N LYS A 163 -0.65 -13.99 -14.92
CA LYS A 163 -0.66 -15.30 -15.61
C LYS A 163 -0.16 -15.18 -17.04
N GLU A 164 -0.68 -14.16 -17.72
CA GLU A 164 -0.29 -13.81 -19.08
C GLU A 164 0.37 -12.43 -19.03
N PRO A 165 1.52 -12.26 -19.69
CA PRO A 165 2.12 -10.94 -19.82
C PRO A 165 1.17 -10.00 -20.55
N LEU A 166 1.40 -8.69 -20.41
CA LEU A 166 0.58 -7.70 -21.13
C LEU A 166 0.64 -7.99 -22.64
N PRO A 167 -0.51 -8.11 -23.33
CA PRO A 167 -0.52 -8.33 -24.78
C PRO A 167 0.23 -7.20 -25.51
N MET A 168 1.18 -7.56 -26.38
CA MET A 168 2.17 -6.64 -26.99
C MET A 168 3.03 -5.84 -25.99
N GLY A 169 2.97 -6.13 -24.69
CA GLY A 169 3.60 -5.31 -23.66
C GLY A 169 3.05 -3.89 -23.58
N ILE A 170 1.75 -3.69 -23.85
CA ILE A 170 1.13 -2.35 -23.70
C ILE A 170 -0.08 -2.40 -22.76
N ARG A 171 -0.27 -1.33 -21.99
CA ARG A 171 -1.54 -1.04 -21.30
C ARG A 171 -2.21 0.14 -21.97
N TYR A 172 -3.53 0.07 -22.07
CA TYR A 172 -4.31 1.12 -22.69
C TYR A 172 -5.62 1.38 -21.95
N GLU A 173 -6.03 2.65 -21.94
CA GLU A 173 -7.24 3.13 -21.28
C GLU A 173 -8.03 4.06 -22.19
N TRP A 174 -9.24 4.40 -21.77
CA TRP A 174 -10.01 5.44 -22.46
C TRP A 174 -9.37 6.80 -22.17
N PRO A 175 -9.24 7.70 -23.16
CA PRO A 175 -8.65 9.00 -22.93
C PRO A 175 -9.50 9.79 -21.93
N GLY A 176 -8.83 10.52 -21.04
CA GLY A 176 -9.47 11.50 -20.18
C GLY A 176 -10.16 12.61 -20.98
N GLU A 177 -11.03 13.40 -20.34
CA GLU A 177 -11.83 14.41 -21.02
C GLU A 177 -10.97 15.45 -21.76
N GLU A 178 -9.90 15.92 -21.13
CA GLU A 178 -9.00 16.91 -21.72
C GLU A 178 -8.30 16.37 -22.97
N LEU A 179 -7.71 15.17 -22.89
CA LEU A 179 -7.08 14.52 -24.03
C LEU A 179 -8.09 14.24 -25.14
N GLY A 180 -9.29 13.76 -24.78
CA GLY A 180 -10.40 13.57 -25.71
C GLY A 180 -10.80 14.84 -26.46
N ARG A 181 -10.79 16.01 -25.80
CA ARG A 181 -11.02 17.31 -26.45
C ARG A 181 -9.87 17.68 -27.38
N ARG A 182 -8.61 17.47 -26.97
CA ARG A 182 -7.43 17.76 -27.79
C ARG A 182 -7.40 16.95 -29.09
N ILE A 183 -7.77 15.67 -29.04
CA ILE A 183 -7.83 14.79 -30.22
C ILE A 183 -9.14 14.91 -31.00
N GLY A 184 -10.16 15.58 -30.44
CA GLY A 184 -11.48 15.75 -31.05
C GLY A 184 -12.39 14.51 -31.03
N THR A 185 -12.09 13.50 -30.21
CA THR A 185 -12.90 12.29 -30.09
C THR A 185 -12.72 11.62 -28.72
N ARG A 186 -13.76 10.92 -28.24
CA ARG A 186 -13.66 10.01 -27.07
C ARG A 186 -13.51 8.54 -27.48
N LYS A 187 -13.65 8.25 -28.78
CA LYS A 187 -13.59 6.90 -29.34
C LYS A 187 -12.16 6.55 -29.75
N ALA A 188 -11.27 6.57 -28.77
CA ALA A 188 -9.85 6.29 -28.91
C ALA A 188 -9.36 5.51 -27.68
N LEU A 189 -8.15 4.96 -27.75
CA LEU A 189 -7.50 4.34 -26.59
C LEU A 189 -6.12 4.99 -26.40
N GLU A 190 -5.85 5.49 -25.21
CA GLU A 190 -4.54 6.03 -24.82
C GLU A 190 -3.65 4.88 -24.31
N ILE A 191 -2.43 4.79 -24.82
CA ILE A 191 -1.41 3.89 -24.30
C ILE A 191 -0.84 4.51 -23.02
N THR A 192 -1.06 3.86 -21.89
CA THR A 192 -0.64 4.36 -20.57
C THR A 192 0.64 3.70 -20.06
N LEU A 193 1.08 2.61 -20.71
CA LEU A 193 2.31 1.90 -20.39
C LEU A 193 2.80 1.13 -21.61
N VAL A 194 4.09 1.19 -21.88
CA VAL A 194 4.81 0.36 -22.83
C VAL A 194 5.97 -0.34 -22.13
N VAL A 195 5.96 -1.67 -22.16
CA VAL A 195 6.97 -2.51 -21.54
C VAL A 195 8.22 -2.61 -22.43
N PRO A 196 9.41 -2.21 -21.94
CA PRO A 196 10.64 -2.28 -22.73
C PRO A 196 10.95 -3.67 -23.27
N GLY A 197 11.38 -3.75 -24.53
CA GLY A 197 11.76 -5.00 -25.18
C GLY A 197 10.61 -5.88 -25.69
N ARG A 198 9.35 -5.54 -25.36
CA ARG A 198 8.14 -6.21 -25.88
C ARG A 198 7.74 -5.71 -27.26
N THR A 199 6.79 -6.40 -27.92
CA THR A 199 6.32 -6.03 -29.28
C THR A 199 5.96 -4.56 -29.42
N GLY A 200 5.23 -3.95 -28.48
CA GLY A 200 4.84 -2.55 -28.53
C GLY A 200 6.04 -1.61 -28.54
N TRP A 201 7.01 -1.85 -27.66
CA TRP A 201 8.25 -1.09 -27.61
C TRP A 201 9.08 -1.23 -28.89
N LYS A 202 9.22 -2.47 -29.39
CA LYS A 202 9.94 -2.76 -30.65
C LYS A 202 9.30 -2.11 -31.89
N ASN A 203 8.02 -1.78 -31.80
CA ASN A 203 7.27 -1.11 -32.86
C ASN A 203 7.15 0.41 -32.62
N ASP A 204 8.01 1.00 -31.77
CA ASP A 204 8.00 2.41 -31.35
C ASP A 204 6.60 2.93 -30.97
N LEU A 205 5.87 2.13 -30.20
CA LEU A 205 4.75 2.64 -29.42
C LEU A 205 5.32 3.28 -28.16
N PHE A 206 4.76 4.41 -27.75
CA PHE A 206 5.17 5.15 -26.56
C PHE A 206 3.99 5.38 -25.62
N ASP A 207 4.32 5.61 -24.35
CA ASP A 207 3.36 6.13 -23.38
C ASP A 207 2.81 7.48 -23.88
N GLY A 208 1.50 7.68 -23.80
CA GLY A 208 0.80 8.86 -24.31
C GLY A 208 0.38 8.78 -25.78
N ASP A 209 0.79 7.76 -26.53
CA ASP A 209 0.24 7.51 -27.86
C ASP A 209 -1.27 7.24 -27.79
N VAL A 210 -2.04 7.84 -28.69
CA VAL A 210 -3.49 7.64 -28.73
C VAL A 210 -3.89 6.87 -29.98
N ILE A 211 -4.37 5.65 -29.80
CA ILE A 211 -4.87 4.79 -30.86
C ILE A 211 -6.23 5.31 -31.32
N LEU A 212 -6.31 5.76 -32.56
CA LEU A 212 -7.52 6.26 -33.22
C LEU A 212 -8.23 5.19 -34.06
N ALA A 213 -7.47 4.23 -34.60
CA ALA A 213 -8.03 3.10 -35.34
C ALA A 213 -7.13 1.87 -35.28
N VAL A 214 -7.77 0.70 -35.33
CA VAL A 214 -7.14 -0.63 -35.41
C VAL A 214 -7.66 -1.31 -36.67
N ASN A 215 -6.79 -1.60 -37.63
CA ASN A 215 -7.15 -2.15 -38.95
C ASN A 215 -8.29 -1.35 -39.63
N GLY A 216 -8.24 -0.02 -39.54
CA GLY A 216 -9.24 0.89 -40.11
C GLY A 216 -10.57 0.99 -39.34
N ARG A 217 -10.71 0.28 -38.21
CA ARG A 217 -11.91 0.33 -37.36
C ARG A 217 -11.68 1.16 -36.11
N THR A 218 -12.74 1.79 -35.60
CA THR A 218 -12.71 2.48 -34.31
C THR A 218 -12.30 1.51 -33.20
N PRO A 219 -11.35 1.88 -32.33
CA PRO A 219 -10.85 1.00 -31.30
C PRO A 219 -11.90 0.75 -30.21
N THR A 220 -11.95 -0.49 -29.75
CA THR A 220 -12.64 -0.91 -28.52
C THR A 220 -11.68 -1.75 -27.70
N LYS A 221 -11.89 -1.87 -26.38
CA LYS A 221 -11.03 -2.72 -25.54
C LYS A 221 -10.98 -4.17 -26.05
N GLU A 222 -12.11 -4.70 -26.54
CA GLU A 222 -12.17 -6.05 -27.09
C GLU A 222 -11.45 -6.19 -28.43
N LEU A 223 -11.65 -5.23 -29.35
CA LEU A 223 -10.91 -5.22 -30.62
C LEU A 223 -9.40 -5.11 -30.39
N MET A 224 -9.00 -4.27 -29.43
CA MET A 224 -7.60 -4.10 -29.07
C MET A 224 -7.02 -5.36 -28.43
N ARG A 225 -7.77 -6.04 -27.53
CA ARG A 225 -7.37 -7.34 -26.97
C ARG A 225 -7.14 -8.39 -28.06
N GLN A 226 -8.04 -8.47 -29.04
CA GLN A 226 -7.90 -9.39 -30.18
C GLN A 226 -6.69 -9.02 -31.05
N PHE A 227 -6.50 -7.74 -31.33
CA PHE A 227 -5.36 -7.23 -32.08
C PHE A 227 -4.03 -7.58 -31.39
N CYS A 228 -3.92 -7.34 -30.08
CA CYS A 228 -2.68 -7.59 -29.35
C CYS A 228 -2.31 -9.07 -29.24
N ARG A 229 -3.27 -9.99 -29.40
CA ARG A 229 -3.00 -11.45 -29.44
C ARG A 229 -2.41 -11.91 -30.78
N ALA A 230 -2.71 -11.20 -31.86
CA ALA A 230 -2.20 -11.49 -33.20
C ALA A 230 -1.81 -10.20 -33.94
N PRO A 231 -0.77 -9.49 -33.45
CA PRO A 231 -0.49 -8.13 -33.91
C PRO A 231 0.22 -8.09 -35.28
N ALA A 232 0.75 -9.21 -35.73
CA ALA A 232 1.53 -9.34 -36.96
C ALA A 232 0.80 -8.79 -38.20
N GLY A 233 1.39 -7.80 -38.86
CA GLY A 233 0.82 -7.16 -40.06
C GLY A 233 -0.39 -6.27 -39.79
N GLY A 234 -0.80 -6.16 -38.53
CA GLY A 234 -1.87 -5.28 -38.09
C GLY A 234 -1.49 -3.81 -38.25
N LYS A 235 -2.46 -2.96 -38.56
CA LYS A 235 -2.28 -1.52 -38.74
C LYS A 235 -2.91 -0.73 -37.60
N LEU A 236 -2.14 0.19 -37.03
CA LEU A 236 -2.61 1.16 -36.05
C LEU A 236 -2.55 2.55 -36.67
N LYS A 237 -3.62 3.33 -36.47
CA LYS A 237 -3.63 4.77 -36.70
C LYS A 237 -3.52 5.45 -35.34
N ILE A 238 -2.42 6.16 -35.11
CA ILE A 238 -2.04 6.71 -33.81
C ILE A 238 -2.00 8.23 -33.93
N TRP A 239 -2.46 8.92 -32.90
CA TRP A 239 -2.20 10.33 -32.68
C TRP A 239 -1.05 10.48 -31.70
N ARG A 240 -0.04 11.26 -32.08
CA ARG A 240 1.17 11.55 -31.30
C ARG A 240 1.50 13.03 -31.46
N ASP A 241 1.46 13.78 -30.36
CA ASP A 241 1.85 15.19 -30.32
C ASP A 241 1.23 16.07 -31.42
N GLY A 242 -0.07 15.87 -31.69
CA GLY A 242 -0.80 16.64 -32.71
C GLY A 242 -0.72 16.08 -34.12
N GLN A 243 0.08 15.04 -34.36
CA GLN A 243 0.24 14.40 -35.66
C GLN A 243 -0.41 13.03 -35.68
N ILE A 244 -0.88 12.62 -36.87
CA ILE A 244 -1.41 11.28 -37.10
C ILE A 244 -0.35 10.45 -37.79
N VAL A 245 -0.02 9.31 -37.19
CA VAL A 245 0.96 8.35 -37.69
C VAL A 245 0.26 7.02 -37.96
N GLU A 246 0.50 6.43 -39.12
CA GLU A 246 0.07 5.05 -39.41
C GLU A 246 1.25 4.11 -39.21
N LYS A 247 1.08 3.10 -38.34
CA LYS A 247 2.09 2.08 -38.06
C LYS A 247 1.56 0.71 -38.46
N THR A 248 2.39 -0.06 -39.15
CA THR A 248 2.16 -1.49 -39.37
C THR A 248 3.02 -2.24 -38.35
N ILE A 249 2.39 -3.10 -37.56
CA ILE A 249 3.05 -3.83 -36.48
C ILE A 249 3.77 -5.05 -37.03
N SER A 250 5.07 -5.12 -36.82
CA SER A 250 5.86 -6.33 -37.06
C SER A 250 5.71 -7.30 -35.89
N ALA A 251 5.56 -8.58 -36.20
CA ALA A 251 5.51 -9.64 -35.19
C ALA A 251 6.86 -9.79 -34.49
N ASP A 252 6.84 -9.95 -33.18
CA ASP A 252 7.98 -10.53 -32.48
C ASP A 252 7.86 -12.06 -32.49
N PRO A 253 8.78 -12.80 -33.14
CA PRO A 253 8.73 -14.26 -33.16
C PRO A 253 8.89 -14.90 -31.78
N SER A 254 9.31 -14.14 -30.75
CA SER A 254 9.50 -14.65 -29.39
C SER A 254 8.25 -14.60 -28.49
N GLU A 255 7.18 -13.91 -28.89
CA GLU A 255 5.96 -13.73 -28.09
C GLU A 255 4.82 -14.70 -28.46
N GLY A 256 5.04 -15.60 -29.44
CA GLY A 256 4.02 -16.53 -29.96
C GLY A 256 4.14 -18.00 -29.52
N LYS A 257 4.76 -18.29 -28.38
CA LYS A 257 4.89 -19.65 -27.83
C LYS A 257 4.23 -19.78 -26.46
#